data_AF-A0A0L9U8Z8-F1
#
_entry.id   AF-A0A0L9U8Z8-F1
#
_cell.length_a   1.000
_cell.length_b   1.000
_cell.length_c   1.000
_cell.angle_alpha   90.00
_cell.angle_beta   90.00
_cell.angle_gamma   90.00
#
_symmetry.space_group_name_H-M   'P 1'
#
loop_
_entity.id
_entity.type
_entity.pdbx_description
1 polymer ?
#
loop_
_entity_poly.entity_id
_entity_poly.type
_entity_poly.pdbx_seq_one_letter_code
_entity_poly.pdbx_strand_id
1 'polypeptide(L)' 'MNNKEQRHSSWTRLQNKQFEKALVLYGEDTPDRWHNIAKEVGDKSVEEVKRHYAILLEDVSRIESGHVPIPEY' A
#
# COMPACT_ATOMS: atom_id res chain seq x y z
N MET A 1 -13.41 -15.91 25.24
CA MET A 1 -13.49 -14.60 24.55
C MET A 1 -12.11 -14.20 24.10
N ASN A 2 -12.02 -13.61 22.90
CA ASN A 2 -10.91 -12.84 22.36
C ASN A 2 -9.73 -13.60 21.75
N ASN A 3 -9.86 -13.92 20.46
CA ASN A 3 -8.73 -13.72 19.56
C ASN A 3 -9.21 -12.88 18.37
N LYS A 4 -9.32 -11.56 18.59
CA LYS A 4 -9.26 -10.57 17.50
C LYS A 4 -7.82 -10.56 17.01
N GLU A 5 -7.39 -11.67 16.41
CA GLU A 5 -6.17 -11.67 15.63
C GLU A 5 -6.44 -10.74 14.46
N GLN A 6 -5.67 -9.66 14.48
CA GLN A 6 -5.64 -8.65 13.46
C GLN A 6 -5.47 -9.37 12.13
N ARG A 7 -6.55 -9.42 11.35
CA ARG A 7 -6.48 -9.77 9.94
C ARG A 7 -5.69 -8.64 9.28
N HIS A 8 -4.36 -8.70 9.35
CA HIS A 8 -3.51 -8.10 8.35
C HIS A 8 -4.02 -8.70 7.05
N SER A 9 -4.82 -7.93 6.32
CA SER A 9 -5.28 -8.38 5.02
C SER A 9 -4.03 -8.50 4.14
N SER A 10 -3.54 -9.72 3.95
CA SER A 10 -2.40 -9.96 3.06
C SER A 10 -2.80 -9.47 1.67
N TRP A 11 -2.13 -8.42 1.20
CA TRP A 11 -2.35 -7.88 -0.13
C TRP A 11 -1.93 -8.92 -1.16
N THR A 12 -2.87 -9.34 -2.00
CA THR A 12 -2.55 -10.22 -3.12
C THR A 12 -1.81 -9.45 -4.21
N ARG A 13 -1.08 -10.16 -5.07
CA ARG A 13 -0.41 -9.54 -6.23
C ARG A 13 -1.39 -8.79 -7.14
N LEU A 14 -2.61 -9.29 -7.29
CA LEU A 14 -3.64 -8.63 -8.08
C LEU A 14 -4.09 -7.32 -7.43
N GLN A 15 -4.37 -7.33 -6.12
CA GLN A 15 -4.75 -6.13 -5.37
C GLN A 15 -3.63 -5.08 -5.37
N ASN A 16 -2.38 -5.51 -5.21
CA ASN A 16 -1.24 -4.58 -5.29
C ASN A 16 -1.13 -3.93 -6.67
N LYS A 17 -1.32 -4.70 -7.75
CA LYS A 17 -1.34 -4.17 -9.11
C LYS A 17 -2.50 -3.18 -9.35
N GLN A 18 -3.68 -3.48 -8.81
CA GLN A 18 -4.82 -2.55 -8.87
C GLN A 18 -4.54 -1.27 -8.09
N PHE A 19 -3.94 -1.39 -6.92
CA PHE A 19 -3.51 -0.26 -6.09
C PHE A 19 -2.48 0.62 -6.79
N GLU A 20 -1.42 0.06 -7.37
CA GLU A 20 -0.42 0.81 -8.13
C GLU A 20 -1.05 1.53 -9.32
N LYS A 21 -1.92 0.86 -10.08
CA LYS A 21 -2.66 1.47 -11.18
C LYS A 21 -3.55 2.61 -10.69
N ALA A 22 -4.21 2.44 -9.55
CA ALA A 22 -5.06 3.44 -8.94
C ALA A 22 -4.23 4.65 -8.42
N LEU A 23 -3.02 4.44 -7.92
CA LEU A 23 -2.11 5.53 -7.54
C LEU A 23 -1.71 6.40 -8.72
N VAL A 24 -1.52 5.80 -9.90
CA VAL A 24 -1.22 6.52 -11.15
C VAL A 24 -2.45 7.26 -11.66
N LEU A 25 -3.64 6.64 -11.58
CA LEU A 25 -4.89 7.24 -12.04
C LEU A 25 -5.36 8.39 -11.14
N TYR A 26 -5.23 8.22 -9.83
CA TYR A 26 -5.62 9.19 -8.81
C TYR A 26 -4.37 9.82 -8.22
N GLY A 27 -3.88 10.88 -8.88
CA GLY A 27 -2.76 11.69 -8.42
C GLY A 27 -3.02 12.41 -7.09
N GLU A 28 -2.00 13.09 -6.56
CA GLU A 28 -2.06 13.76 -5.25
C GLU A 28 -3.13 14.86 -5.17
N ASP A 29 -3.43 15.52 -6.28
CA ASP A 29 -4.46 16.56 -6.36
C ASP A 29 -5.89 16.02 -6.48
N THR A 30 -6.06 14.69 -6.52
CA THR A 30 -7.38 14.09 -6.69
C THR A 30 -8.20 14.21 -5.39
N PRO A 31 -9.37 14.88 -5.40
CA PRO A 31 -10.26 14.87 -4.25
C PRO A 31 -10.70 13.42 -3.97
N ASP A 32 -10.79 13.06 -2.69
CA ASP A 32 -11.18 11.70 -2.28
C ASP A 32 -10.30 10.58 -2.87
N ARG A 33 -9.03 10.88 -3.21
CA ARG A 33 -8.03 9.94 -3.75
C ARG A 33 -8.12 8.55 -3.10
N TRP A 34 -8.09 8.50 -1.77
CA TRP A 34 -8.08 7.24 -1.03
C TRP A 34 -9.39 6.45 -1.14
N HIS A 35 -10.54 7.12 -1.20
CA HIS A 35 -11.83 6.47 -1.42
C HIS A 35 -11.90 5.87 -2.83
N ASN A 36 -11.37 6.58 -3.83
CA ASN A 36 -11.33 6.11 -5.21
C ASN A 36 -10.38 4.90 -5.37
N ILE A 37 -9.21 4.93 -4.71
CA ILE A 37 -8.28 3.80 -4.69
C ILE A 37 -8.90 2.58 -3.99
N ALA A 38 -9.53 2.78 -2.82
CA ALA A 38 -10.22 1.71 -2.10
C ALA A 38 -11.30 1.06 -2.97
N LYS A 39 -12.06 1.86 -3.72
CA LYS A 39 -13.08 1.38 -4.65
C LYS A 39 -12.49 0.58 -5.81
N GLU A 40 -11.34 0.98 -6.36
CA GLU A 40 -10.67 0.26 -7.46
C GLU A 40 -10.13 -1.12 -7.00
N VAL A 41 -9.67 -1.20 -5.75
CA VAL A 41 -9.19 -2.45 -5.15
C VAL A 41 -10.37 -3.34 -4.69
N GLY A 42 -11.54 -2.75 -4.41
CA GLY A 42 -12.81 -3.43 -4.15
C GLY A 42 -12.95 -4.05 -2.75
N ASP A 43 -11.88 -4.63 -2.22
CA ASP A 43 -11.86 -5.41 -0.95
C ASP A 43 -10.98 -4.79 0.15
N LYS A 44 -10.68 -3.48 0.04
CA LYS A 44 -9.83 -2.76 0.99
C LYS A 44 -10.52 -1.50 1.47
N SER A 45 -10.45 -1.26 2.78
CA SER A 45 -10.91 0.00 3.35
C SER A 45 -9.90 1.12 3.05
N VAL A 46 -10.35 2.36 3.17
CA VAL A 46 -9.50 3.55 3.01
C VAL A 46 -8.30 3.52 3.97
N GLU A 47 -8.51 3.03 5.19
CA GLU A 47 -7.46 2.89 6.20
C GLU A 47 -6.42 1.84 5.81
N GLU A 48 -6.86 0.70 5.25
CA GLU A 48 -5.96 -0.35 4.76
C GLU A 48 -5.12 0.16 3.56
N VAL A 49 -5.74 0.91 2.66
CA VAL A 49 -5.07 1.54 1.51
C VAL A 49 -4.03 2.56 1.98
N LYS A 50 -4.37 3.44 2.92
CA LYS A 50 -3.42 4.43 3.47
C LYS A 50 -2.25 3.77 4.19
N ARG A 51 -2.51 2.70 4.95
CA ARG A 51 -1.44 1.92 5.61
C ARG A 51 -0.51 1.28 4.59
N HIS A 52 -1.07 0.67 3.54
CA HIS A 52 -0.28 0.06 2.48
C HIS A 52 0.57 1.08 1.73
N TYR A 53 0.02 2.27 1.49
CA TYR A 53 0.78 3.39 0.91
C TYR A 53 1.93 3.86 1.80
N ALA A 54 1.73 3.95 3.12
CA ALA A 54 2.80 4.32 4.05
C ALA A 54 3.96 3.30 4.04
N ILE A 55 3.64 2.00 3.96
CA ILE A 55 4.64 0.93 3.83
C ILE A 55 5.41 1.07 2.51
N LEU A 56 4.70 1.33 1.40
CA LEU A 56 5.33 1.57 0.10
C LEU A 56 6.30 2.76 0.14
N LEU A 57 5.92 3.86 0.80
CA LEU A 57 6.80 5.03 0.97
C LEU A 57 8.03 4.70 1.82
N GLU A 58 7.86 3.88 2.87
CA GLU A 58 8.98 3.43 3.69
C GLU A 58 9.95 2.56 2.88
N ASP A 59 9.44 1.63 2.07
CA ASP A 59 10.25 0.79 1.19
C ASP A 59 11.00 1.63 0.13
N VAL A 60 10.33 2.60 -0.50
CA VAL A 60 10.97 3.54 -1.44
C VAL A 60 12.06 4.36 -0.75
N SER A 61 11.76 4.92 0.43
CA SER A 61 12.73 5.69 1.22
C SER A 61 13.94 4.85 1.63
N ARG A 62 13.76 3.58 1.98
CA ARG A 62 14.86 2.64 2.28
C ARG A 62 15.74 2.36 1.05
N ILE A 63 15.15 2.31 -0.15
CA ILE A 63 15.90 2.16 -1.41
C ILE A 63 16.68 3.45 -1.73
N GLU A 64 16.04 4.61 -1.64
CA GLU A 64 16.65 5.92 -1.96
C GLU A 64 17.74 6.35 -0.98
N SER A 65 17.60 5.98 0.30
CA SER A 65 18.62 6.25 1.34
C SER A 65 19.87 5.36 1.23
N GLY A 66 19.95 4.48 0.21
CA GLY A 66 21.12 3.63 -0.02
C GLY A 66 21.30 2.52 1.01
N HIS A 67 20.27 2.20 1.81
CA HIS A 67 20.29 1.14 2.82
C HIS A 67 20.01 -0.24 2.23
N VAL A 68 20.59 -0.54 1.07
CA VAL A 68 20.76 -1.93 0.63
C VAL A 68 22.01 -2.43 1.34
N PRO A 69 21.92 -3.32 2.36
CA PRO A 69 23.11 -3.99 2.85
C PRO A 69 23.73 -4.70 1.64
N ILE A 70 24.93 -4.29 1.28
CA ILE A 70 25.73 -4.96 0.25
C ILE A 70 25.94 -6.38 0.79
N PRO A 71 25.53 -7.45 0.08
CA PRO A 71 25.81 -8.80 0.53
C PRO A 71 27.33 -8.97 0.59
N GLU A 72 27.88 -9.30 1.76
CA GLU A 72 29.26 -9.79 1.85
C GLU A 72 29.30 -11.17 1.17
N TYR A 73 30.14 -11.28 0.15
CA TYR A 73 30.44 -12.51 -0.60
C TYR A 73 31.69 -13.17 -0.03
#